data_AF-A0A8T1YLC7-F1
#
_entry.id   AF-A0A8T1YLC7-F1
#
_cell.length_a   1.000
_cell.length_b   1.000
_cell.length_c   1.000
_cell.angle_alpha   90.00
_cell.angle_beta   90.00
_cell.angle_gamma   90.00
#
_symmetry.space_group_name_H-M   'P 1'
#
loop_
_entity.id
_entity.type
_entity.pdbx_description
1 polymer ?
#
loop_
_entity_poly.entity_id
_entity_poly.type
_entity_poly.pdbx_seq_one_letter_code
_entity_poly.pdbx_strand_id
1 'polypeptide(L)'
;MVLAVCVGNSSLVSMELRWARRRKSDNAASALPRSIPIYISTLKKDINLEELRNLYSLCHHSCNRLSENGSNVEKIVDMKKLRRAISRSDVVVSVFCKPHHADVDDAVLYSEEESLSSSLYHSEFGRQNKDESSLGDLFQNVLPLTPSNGQLVGFGRAYSDYGLTASIHDLMVLPSLQRMGIGKLIVNRIVRLLTSRDIYDIAALCFEDERPFFKACGFGDDRMGSTTMMFTKSLEA
;
A
#
# COMPACT_ATOMS: atom_id res chain seq x y z
N MET A 1 34.03 -16.07 -8.10
CA MET A 1 34.26 -14.62 -7.92
C MET A 1 33.16 -14.09 -7.01
N VAL A 2 33.40 -14.10 -5.70
CA VAL A 2 32.41 -13.72 -4.68
C VAL A 2 32.45 -12.20 -4.56
N LEU A 3 31.39 -11.52 -4.99
CA LEU A 3 31.22 -10.10 -4.71
C LEU A 3 30.87 -9.95 -3.23
N ALA A 4 31.82 -9.45 -2.45
CA ALA A 4 31.56 -8.94 -1.11
C ALA A 4 30.65 -7.71 -1.24
N VAL A 5 29.40 -7.84 -0.82
CA VAL A 5 28.49 -6.70 -0.63
C VAL A 5 28.83 -6.10 0.72
N CYS A 6 29.47 -4.93 0.71
CA CYS A 6 29.68 -4.12 1.90
C CYS A 6 28.31 -3.68 2.44
N VAL A 7 27.78 -4.39 3.45
CA VAL A 7 26.57 -3.98 4.16
C VAL A 7 26.97 -2.85 5.10
N GLY A 8 26.97 -1.63 4.59
CA GLY A 8 27.07 -0.43 5.41
C GLY A 8 25.90 -0.41 6.40
N ASN A 9 26.21 -0.52 7.69
CA ASN A 9 25.25 -0.51 8.78
C ASN A 9 24.75 0.93 9.02
N SER A 10 24.05 1.50 8.04
CA SER A 10 23.34 2.77 8.23
C SER A 10 22.15 2.49 9.14
N SER A 11 22.00 3.25 10.23
CA SER A 11 20.83 3.22 11.10
C SER A 11 19.55 3.18 10.25
N LEU A 12 18.67 2.21 10.53
CA LEU A 12 17.40 2.08 9.81
C LEU A 12 16.56 3.32 10.06
N VAL A 13 16.57 4.21 9.07
CA VAL A 13 15.78 5.43 9.09
C VAL A 13 14.31 5.04 9.06
N SER A 14 13.58 5.40 10.11
CA SER A 14 12.15 5.11 10.24
C SER A 14 11.30 5.92 9.26
N MET A 15 11.83 7.04 8.77
CA MET A 15 11.12 8.07 8.03
C MET A 15 12.00 8.74 6.99
N GLU A 16 11.61 8.70 5.71
CA GLU A 16 12.41 9.35 4.65
C GLU A 16 11.53 9.95 3.55
N LEU A 17 11.97 11.09 3.01
CA LEU A 17 11.43 11.68 1.79
C LEU A 17 12.18 11.13 0.58
N ARG A 18 11.45 10.64 -0.42
CA ARG A 18 12.01 10.12 -1.67
C ARG A 18 11.20 10.58 -2.87
N TRP A 19 11.75 10.38 -4.05
CA TRP A 19 11.06 10.63 -5.31
C TRP A 19 10.68 9.29 -5.94
N ALA A 20 9.40 9.10 -6.20
CA ALA A 20 8.92 8.01 -7.05
C ALA A 20 8.98 8.49 -8.50
N ARG A 21 9.39 7.62 -9.44
CA ARG A 21 9.60 8.00 -10.84
C ARG A 21 9.12 6.92 -11.79
N ARG A 22 8.40 7.34 -12.83
CA ARG A 22 7.95 6.47 -13.93
C ARG A 22 9.09 6.20 -14.92
N ARG A 23 9.11 5.05 -15.59
CA ARG A 23 10.13 4.75 -16.63
C ARG A 23 9.81 5.53 -17.92
N LYS A 24 10.87 5.82 -18.70
CA LYS A 24 10.76 6.58 -19.96
C LYS A 24 9.95 5.86 -21.04
N SER A 25 9.84 4.53 -20.97
CA SER A 25 9.05 3.69 -21.88
C SER A 25 7.54 3.74 -21.61
N ASP A 26 7.14 4.23 -20.43
CA ASP A 26 5.73 4.28 -20.03
C ASP A 26 5.09 5.53 -20.66
N ASN A 27 5.08 5.60 -21.99
CA ASN A 27 4.41 6.64 -22.76
C ASN A 27 2.94 6.24 -22.96
N ALA A 28 2.03 6.84 -22.19
CA ALA A 28 0.64 7.08 -22.60
C ALA A 28 -0.08 7.90 -21.53
N ALA A 29 -0.57 9.08 -21.90
CA ALA A 29 -1.79 9.73 -21.41
C ALA A 29 -2.09 9.83 -19.89
N SER A 30 -1.13 9.71 -18.97
CA SER A 30 -1.42 9.97 -17.54
C SER A 30 -1.29 11.46 -17.23
N ALA A 31 -2.35 12.07 -16.71
CA ALA A 31 -2.36 13.45 -16.18
C ALA A 31 -1.36 13.66 -15.01
N LEU A 32 -0.83 12.56 -14.45
CA LEU A 32 0.06 12.56 -13.30
C LEU A 32 1.53 12.92 -13.65
N PRO A 33 2.25 13.61 -12.75
CA PRO A 33 3.65 13.97 -12.97
C PRO A 33 4.57 12.77 -13.15
N ARG A 34 5.62 12.92 -13.96
CA ARG A 34 6.64 11.86 -14.19
C ARG A 34 7.40 11.45 -12.93
N SER A 35 7.51 12.36 -11.98
CA SER A 35 8.08 12.08 -10.67
C SER A 35 7.29 12.82 -9.61
N ILE A 36 7.00 12.14 -8.50
CA ILE A 36 6.28 12.70 -7.37
C ILE A 36 7.11 12.55 -6.09
N PRO A 37 7.07 13.52 -5.18
CA PRO A 37 7.61 13.34 -3.85
C PRO A 37 6.73 12.36 -3.08
N ILE A 38 7.37 11.41 -2.42
CA ILE A 38 6.74 10.44 -1.53
C ILE A 38 7.42 10.48 -0.17
N TYR A 39 6.64 10.29 0.88
CA TYR A 39 7.14 10.13 2.24
C TYR A 39 6.93 8.70 2.68
N ILE A 40 7.96 8.07 3.23
CA ILE A 40 7.91 6.68 3.67
C ILE A 40 8.04 6.68 5.18
N SER A 41 7.12 6.01 5.86
CA SER A 41 7.19 5.76 7.31
C SER A 41 7.12 4.28 7.61
N THR A 42 7.84 3.88 8.66
CA THR A 42 7.76 2.54 9.26
C THR A 42 7.08 2.54 10.63
N LEU A 43 6.43 3.65 11.01
CA LEU A 43 5.80 3.82 12.32
C LEU A 43 4.30 3.53 12.26
N LYS A 44 3.80 2.69 13.16
CA LYS A 44 2.37 2.36 13.26
C LYS A 44 1.47 3.56 13.55
N LYS A 45 1.98 4.57 14.27
CA LYS A 45 1.21 5.77 14.67
C LYS A 45 0.85 6.68 13.48
N ASP A 46 1.57 6.55 12.37
CA ASP A 46 1.33 7.37 11.18
C ASP A 46 0.23 6.79 10.29
N ILE A 47 -0.25 5.58 10.60
CA ILE A 47 -1.28 4.90 9.83
C ILE A 47 -2.65 5.31 10.37
N ASN A 48 -3.36 6.13 9.61
CA ASN A 48 -4.80 6.34 9.81
C ASN A 48 -5.56 5.09 9.32
N LEU A 49 -6.35 4.48 10.19
CA LEU A 49 -7.08 3.25 9.88
C LEU A 49 -8.19 3.46 8.84
N GLU A 50 -8.80 4.64 8.79
CA GLU A 50 -9.84 4.96 7.81
C GLU A 50 -9.25 5.14 6.42
N GLU A 51 -8.14 5.89 6.31
CA GLU A 51 -7.39 6.00 5.06
C GLU A 51 -6.88 4.64 4.58
N LEU A 52 -6.39 3.81 5.50
CA LEU A 52 -5.95 2.46 5.16
C LEU A 52 -7.12 1.62 4.62
N ARG A 53 -8.28 1.63 5.28
CA ARG A 53 -9.46 0.92 4.77
C ARG A 53 -9.86 1.43 3.39
N ASN A 54 -9.82 2.73 3.15
CA ASN A 54 -10.08 3.31 1.83
C ASN A 54 -9.06 2.81 0.79
N LEU A 55 -7.77 2.72 1.16
CA LEU A 55 -6.75 2.17 0.27
C LEU A 55 -6.99 0.69 -0.08
N TYR A 56 -7.42 -0.13 0.88
CA TYR A 56 -7.84 -1.52 0.61
C TYR A 56 -8.96 -1.55 -0.45
N SER A 57 -9.98 -0.70 -0.30
CA SER A 57 -11.08 -0.60 -1.26
C SER A 57 -10.62 -0.13 -2.65
N LEU A 58 -9.80 0.92 -2.72
CA LEU A 58 -9.28 1.49 -3.98
C LEU A 58 -8.33 0.53 -4.73
N CYS A 59 -7.64 -0.36 -4.01
CA CYS A 59 -6.77 -1.36 -4.61
C CYS A 59 -7.49 -2.69 -4.89
N HIS A 60 -8.80 -2.78 -4.64
CA HIS A 60 -9.57 -4.02 -4.66
C HIS A 60 -8.92 -5.16 -3.87
N HIS A 61 -8.21 -4.82 -2.78
CA HIS A 61 -7.51 -5.79 -1.96
C HIS A 61 -8.46 -6.30 -0.87
N SER A 62 -8.67 -7.62 -0.80
CA SER A 62 -9.44 -8.25 0.27
C SER A 62 -8.51 -8.66 1.42
N CYS A 63 -8.96 -8.50 2.68
CA CYS A 63 -8.28 -9.09 3.84
C CYS A 63 -8.48 -10.61 3.94
N ASN A 64 -9.50 -11.14 3.25
CA ASN A 64 -9.79 -12.57 3.11
C ASN A 64 -9.35 -13.03 1.72
N ARG A 65 -8.10 -12.76 1.34
CA ARG A 65 -7.54 -12.95 -0.02
C ARG A 65 -7.68 -14.37 -0.59
N LEU A 66 -8.03 -15.34 0.26
CA LEU A 66 -8.06 -16.77 -0.03
C LEU A 66 -9.43 -17.43 0.26
N SER A 67 -10.47 -16.63 0.53
CA SER A 67 -11.85 -17.12 0.65
C SER A 67 -12.54 -17.01 -0.71
N GLU A 68 -12.85 -18.14 -1.34
CA GLU A 68 -13.58 -18.18 -2.62
C GLU A 68 -15.10 -17.93 -2.47
N ASN A 69 -15.62 -17.94 -1.24
CA ASN A 69 -17.05 -17.77 -0.97
C ASN A 69 -17.42 -16.28 -0.93
N GLY A 70 -17.50 -15.70 -2.13
CA GLY A 70 -17.90 -14.30 -2.39
C GLY A 70 -19.34 -13.99 -1.98
N SER A 71 -19.61 -13.87 -0.68
CA SER A 71 -20.71 -13.04 -0.22
C SER A 71 -20.29 -11.57 -0.35
N ASN A 72 -21.16 -10.70 -0.89
CA ASN A 72 -20.91 -9.24 -0.97
C ASN A 72 -20.59 -8.60 0.40
N VAL A 73 -20.81 -9.33 1.49
CA VAL A 73 -20.54 -8.93 2.88
C VAL A 73 -19.04 -8.88 3.20
N GLU A 74 -18.18 -9.63 2.51
CA GLU A 74 -16.73 -9.68 2.80
C GLU A 74 -15.88 -8.60 2.12
N LYS A 75 -16.46 -7.76 1.25
CA LYS A 75 -15.72 -6.65 0.61
C LYS A 75 -15.35 -5.54 1.59
N ILE A 76 -16.06 -5.44 2.71
CA ILE A 76 -15.82 -4.41 3.70
C ILE A 76 -14.79 -4.90 4.72
N VAL A 77 -13.66 -4.20 4.79
CA VAL A 77 -12.64 -4.45 5.81
C VAL A 77 -13.20 -4.16 7.20
N ASP A 78 -13.28 -5.19 8.04
CA ASP A 78 -13.64 -5.07 9.45
C ASP A 78 -12.58 -4.25 10.20
N MET A 79 -12.96 -3.07 10.67
CA MET A 79 -12.07 -2.14 11.35
C MET A 79 -11.45 -2.68 12.63
N LYS A 80 -12.16 -3.55 13.37
CA LYS A 80 -11.62 -4.17 14.59
C LYS A 80 -10.53 -5.18 14.24
N LYS A 81 -10.74 -5.98 13.18
CA LYS A 81 -9.74 -6.92 12.67
C LYS A 81 -8.53 -6.17 12.09
N LEU A 82 -8.76 -5.13 11.29
CA LEU A 82 -7.70 -4.30 10.72
C LEU A 82 -6.83 -3.67 11.81
N ARG A 83 -7.45 -3.02 12.81
CA ARG A 83 -6.73 -2.45 13.95
C ARG A 83 -5.84 -3.49 14.64
N ARG A 84 -6.37 -4.70 14.85
CA ARG A 84 -5.62 -5.80 15.47
C ARG A 84 -4.46 -6.25 14.57
N ALA A 85 -4.69 -6.40 13.27
CA ALA A 85 -3.67 -6.78 12.30
C ALA A 85 -2.50 -5.78 12.29
N ILE A 86 -2.78 -4.47 12.27
CA ILE A 86 -1.74 -3.44 12.32
C ILE A 86 -0.99 -3.44 13.66
N SER A 87 -1.71 -3.57 14.77
CA SER A 87 -1.11 -3.63 16.10
C SER A 87 -0.13 -4.82 16.24
N ARG A 88 -0.49 -5.98 15.67
CA ARG A 88 0.28 -7.23 15.75
C ARG A 88 1.31 -7.43 14.64
N SER A 89 1.36 -6.57 13.63
CA SER A 89 2.36 -6.67 12.58
C SER A 89 3.72 -6.18 13.07
N ASP A 90 4.78 -6.94 12.83
CA ASP A 90 6.12 -6.67 13.38
C ASP A 90 6.88 -5.64 12.53
N VAL A 91 6.49 -5.55 11.26
CA VAL A 91 6.94 -4.53 10.32
C VAL A 91 5.72 -3.98 9.58
N VAL A 92 5.64 -2.65 9.53
CA VAL A 92 4.70 -1.92 8.67
C VAL A 92 5.48 -0.88 7.87
N VAL A 93 5.06 -0.62 6.65
CA VAL A 93 5.61 0.43 5.80
C VAL A 93 4.44 1.14 5.12
N SER A 94 4.32 2.44 5.35
CA SER A 94 3.30 3.31 4.75
C SER A 94 3.98 4.36 3.87
N VAL A 95 3.38 4.63 2.72
CA VAL A 95 3.86 5.60 1.74
C VAL A 95 2.78 6.66 1.52
N PHE A 96 3.17 7.92 1.63
CA PHE A 96 2.29 9.08 1.49
C PHE A 96 2.72 9.92 0.29
N CYS A 97 1.76 10.58 -0.36
CA CYS A 97 2.02 11.64 -1.34
C CYS A 97 1.04 12.79 -1.16
N LYS A 98 1.26 13.93 -1.83
CA LYS A 98 0.30 15.04 -1.79
C LYS A 98 -1.02 14.62 -2.49
N PRO A 99 -2.19 15.04 -2.00
CA PRO A 99 -3.49 14.62 -2.54
C PRO A 99 -3.66 14.87 -4.06
N HIS A 100 -3.21 16.02 -4.56
CA HIS A 100 -3.27 16.35 -5.99
C HIS A 100 -2.39 15.46 -6.90
N HIS A 101 -1.55 14.59 -6.31
CA HIS A 101 -0.81 13.55 -7.02
C HIS A 101 -1.45 12.17 -6.90
N ALA A 102 -2.52 12.03 -6.12
CA ALA A 102 -3.23 10.78 -5.91
C ALA A 102 -4.60 10.75 -6.61
N ASP A 103 -5.11 11.92 -7.05
CA ASP A 103 -6.44 12.04 -7.66
C ASP A 103 -6.64 11.03 -8.79
N VAL A 104 -7.67 10.22 -8.57
CA VAL A 104 -8.25 9.30 -9.53
C VAL A 104 -9.43 10.08 -10.11
N ASP A 105 -9.30 10.58 -11.34
CA ASP A 105 -10.50 10.98 -12.09
C ASP A 105 -11.39 9.74 -12.18
N ASP A 106 -12.51 9.75 -11.44
CA ASP A 106 -13.56 8.74 -11.46
C ASP A 106 -14.37 8.87 -12.76
N ALA A 107 -13.71 8.58 -13.88
CA ALA A 107 -14.34 8.40 -15.16
C ALA A 107 -14.22 6.92 -15.54
N VAL A 108 -15.40 6.29 -15.70
CA VAL A 108 -15.66 4.97 -16.28
C VAL A 108 -15.70 3.79 -15.29
N LEU A 109 -16.85 3.63 -14.63
CA LEU A 109 -17.69 2.42 -14.72
C LEU A 109 -18.94 2.60 -13.84
N TYR A 110 -20.08 2.92 -14.46
CA TYR A 110 -21.44 2.44 -14.16
C TYR A 110 -22.40 3.23 -15.06
N SER A 111 -22.62 2.75 -16.28
CA SER A 111 -23.74 3.20 -17.12
C SER A 111 -25.00 2.45 -16.68
N GLU A 112 -25.97 3.23 -16.17
CA GLU A 112 -27.44 3.14 -16.30
C GLU A 112 -28.09 1.78 -15.94
N GLU A 113 -29.00 1.69 -14.97
CA GLU A 113 -30.29 2.38 -14.93
C GLU A 113 -30.88 2.53 -13.50
N GLU A 114 -31.69 3.59 -13.37
CA GLU A 114 -32.78 3.87 -12.43
C GLU A 114 -32.51 4.19 -10.93
N SER A 115 -32.35 5.50 -10.69
CA SER A 115 -33.39 6.35 -10.08
C SER A 115 -33.78 6.16 -8.60
N LEU A 116 -33.45 7.22 -7.83
CA LEU A 116 -34.14 7.74 -6.63
C LEU A 116 -33.90 7.03 -5.29
N SER A 117 -32.71 7.24 -4.70
CA SER A 117 -32.52 7.58 -3.28
C SER A 117 -31.03 7.54 -2.92
N SER A 118 -30.39 8.69 -2.77
CA SER A 118 -29.30 8.93 -1.80
C SER A 118 -28.66 10.32 -1.97
N SER A 119 -29.49 11.35 -1.95
CA SER A 119 -29.08 12.74 -1.71
C SER A 119 -28.68 13.00 -0.24
N LEU A 120 -28.02 12.04 0.43
CA LEU A 120 -27.73 12.12 1.88
C LEU A 120 -26.27 11.91 2.29
N TYR A 121 -25.34 11.93 1.33
CA TYR A 121 -23.91 12.13 1.66
C TYR A 121 -23.29 13.17 0.73
N HIS A 122 -23.90 14.37 0.70
CA HIS A 122 -23.10 15.57 0.48
C HIS A 122 -22.32 15.81 1.77
N SER A 123 -21.07 15.38 1.79
CA SER A 123 -20.09 15.94 2.71
C SER A 123 -20.07 17.44 2.48
N GLU A 124 -20.69 18.19 3.40
CA GLU A 124 -20.58 19.63 3.50
C GLU A 124 -19.13 20.01 3.75
N PHE A 125 -18.36 20.23 2.69
CA PHE A 125 -17.24 21.17 2.73
C PHE A 125 -16.95 21.71 1.32
N GLY A 126 -17.40 22.94 1.06
CA GLY A 126 -16.73 23.83 0.12
C GLY A 126 -17.29 23.98 -1.29
N ARG A 127 -18.50 24.53 -1.44
CA ARG A 127 -18.80 25.43 -2.56
C ARG A 127 -19.02 26.84 -2.01
N GLN A 128 -17.94 27.60 -1.85
CA GLN A 128 -17.89 29.07 -1.99
C GLN A 128 -16.45 29.57 -1.81
N ASN A 129 -16.09 30.58 -2.62
CA ASN A 129 -14.85 31.36 -2.69
C ASN A 129 -13.67 30.73 -3.45
N LYS A 130 -13.61 31.05 -4.75
CA LYS A 130 -12.58 30.67 -5.73
C LYS A 130 -11.23 31.40 -5.56
N ASP A 131 -11.09 32.24 -4.52
CA ASP A 131 -9.94 33.13 -4.37
C ASP A 131 -9.06 32.82 -3.13
N GLU A 132 -9.55 32.08 -2.12
CA GLU A 132 -8.76 31.70 -0.92
C GLU A 132 -8.06 30.34 -1.04
N SER A 133 -8.55 29.43 -1.88
CA SER A 133 -7.93 28.10 -2.08
C SER A 133 -6.55 28.19 -2.73
N SER A 134 -6.29 29.23 -3.52
CA SER A 134 -5.05 29.39 -4.28
C SER A 134 -3.82 29.59 -3.37
N LEU A 135 -3.97 30.33 -2.25
CA LEU A 135 -2.87 30.52 -1.30
C LEU A 135 -2.64 29.27 -0.45
N GLY A 136 -3.71 28.64 0.05
CA GLY A 136 -3.62 27.39 0.84
C GLY A 136 -2.93 26.25 0.08
N ASP A 137 -3.29 26.08 -1.19
CA ASP A 137 -2.69 25.07 -2.08
C ASP A 137 -1.22 25.38 -2.41
N LEU A 138 -0.87 26.66 -2.59
CA LEU A 138 0.53 27.09 -2.76
C LEU A 138 1.37 26.82 -1.50
N PHE A 139 0.85 27.08 -0.30
CA PHE A 139 1.55 26.78 0.94
C PHE A 139 1.76 25.28 1.15
N GLN A 140 0.77 24.45 0.79
CA GLN A 140 0.94 22.99 0.80
C GLN A 140 2.08 22.54 -0.12
N ASN A 141 2.35 23.25 -1.22
CA ASN A 141 3.44 22.92 -2.13
C ASN A 141 4.84 23.18 -1.53
N VAL A 142 4.97 24.13 -0.61
CA VAL A 142 6.23 24.52 0.04
C VAL A 142 6.52 23.72 1.30
N LEU A 143 5.48 23.22 1.99
CA LEU A 143 5.67 22.39 3.18
C LEU A 143 6.31 21.02 2.86
N PRO A 144 7.24 20.55 3.70
CA PRO A 144 7.74 19.18 3.62
C PRO A 144 6.58 18.19 3.70
N LEU A 145 6.61 17.17 2.84
CA LEU A 145 5.64 16.09 2.90
C LEU A 145 5.86 15.27 4.18
N THR A 146 4.78 15.02 4.89
CA THR A 146 4.68 14.30 6.15
C THR A 146 3.43 13.42 6.12
N PRO A 147 3.28 12.45 7.05
CA PRO A 147 2.04 11.69 7.15
C PRO A 147 0.81 12.54 7.45
N SER A 148 0.97 13.68 8.15
CA SER A 148 -0.15 14.56 8.53
C SER A 148 -0.68 15.45 7.41
N ASN A 149 0.10 15.69 6.35
CA ASN A 149 -0.30 16.51 5.19
C ASN A 149 -0.24 15.72 3.87
N GLY A 150 -0.08 14.40 3.95
CA GLY A 150 -0.04 13.51 2.82
C GLY A 150 -1.16 12.48 2.89
N GLN A 151 -1.60 12.00 1.74
CA GLN A 151 -2.55 10.91 1.62
C GLN A 151 -1.80 9.57 1.58
N LEU A 152 -2.29 8.58 2.33
CA LEU A 152 -1.76 7.21 2.25
C LEU A 152 -2.04 6.59 0.88
N VAL A 153 -0.99 6.29 0.12
CA VAL A 153 -1.07 5.77 -1.26
C VAL A 153 -0.38 4.43 -1.46
N GLY A 154 0.39 3.98 -0.48
CA GLY A 154 1.00 2.66 -0.51
C GLY A 154 1.14 2.11 0.90
N PHE A 155 0.94 0.82 1.04
CA PHE A 155 1.01 0.15 2.33
C PHE A 155 1.56 -1.26 2.18
N GLY A 156 2.38 -1.69 3.13
CA GLY A 156 2.73 -3.08 3.28
C GLY A 156 2.98 -3.48 4.73
N ARG A 157 2.74 -4.76 5.05
CA ARG A 157 3.03 -5.30 6.38
C ARG A 157 3.58 -6.72 6.32
N ALA A 158 4.39 -7.05 7.33
CA ALA A 158 4.89 -8.40 7.56
C ALA A 158 4.71 -8.84 9.01
N TYR A 159 4.56 -10.15 9.19
CA TYR A 159 4.58 -10.84 10.47
C TYR A 159 5.88 -11.63 10.61
N SER A 160 6.34 -11.86 11.84
CA SER A 160 7.52 -12.65 12.16
C SER A 160 7.39 -13.26 13.56
N ASP A 161 8.06 -14.39 13.75
CA ASP A 161 8.29 -15.00 15.06
C ASP A 161 9.48 -14.38 15.83
N TYR A 162 10.10 -13.32 15.28
CA TYR A 162 11.27 -12.62 15.85
C TYR A 162 12.55 -13.45 15.96
N GLY A 163 12.64 -14.60 15.28
CA GLY A 163 13.84 -15.43 15.33
C GLY A 163 14.16 -16.17 14.04
N LEU A 164 13.18 -16.87 13.46
CA LEU A 164 13.40 -17.79 12.36
C LEU A 164 12.78 -17.27 11.07
N THR A 165 11.49 -16.94 11.11
CA THR A 165 10.69 -16.76 9.90
C THR A 165 9.91 -15.46 9.91
N ALA A 166 9.59 -14.97 8.71
CA ALA A 166 8.69 -13.86 8.48
C ALA A 166 7.86 -14.05 7.21
N SER A 167 6.71 -13.38 7.14
CA SER A 167 5.81 -13.43 5.99
C SER A 167 5.22 -12.06 5.67
N ILE A 168 5.29 -11.66 4.40
CA ILE A 168 4.60 -10.49 3.86
C ILE A 168 3.15 -10.87 3.54
N HIS A 169 2.18 -10.13 4.09
CA HIS A 169 0.76 -10.45 3.97
C HIS A 169 -0.03 -9.46 3.12
N ASP A 170 0.15 -8.17 3.39
CA ASP A 170 -0.55 -7.12 2.67
C ASP A 170 0.49 -6.26 1.97
N LEU A 171 0.27 -6.02 0.67
CA LEU A 171 1.07 -5.13 -0.15
C LEU A 171 0.15 -4.47 -1.18
N MET A 172 0.03 -3.16 -1.10
CA MET A 172 -0.85 -2.39 -1.98
C MET A 172 -0.24 -1.05 -2.32
N VAL A 173 -0.52 -0.60 -3.54
CA VAL A 173 -0.18 0.71 -4.07
C VAL A 173 -1.37 1.17 -4.89
N LEU A 174 -1.80 2.41 -4.66
CA LEU A 174 -2.89 3.04 -5.38
C LEU A 174 -2.71 2.84 -6.90
N PRO A 175 -3.73 2.37 -7.64
CA PRO A 175 -3.59 2.00 -9.05
C PRO A 175 -2.94 3.09 -9.92
N SER A 176 -3.33 4.35 -9.73
CA SER A 176 -2.80 5.51 -10.46
C SER A 176 -1.30 5.75 -10.24
N LEU A 177 -0.74 5.26 -9.14
CA LEU A 177 0.66 5.41 -8.73
C LEU A 177 1.49 4.13 -8.87
N GLN A 178 0.90 3.07 -9.43
CA GLN A 178 1.63 1.87 -9.79
C GLN A 178 2.66 2.15 -10.91
N ARG A 179 3.60 1.22 -11.10
CA ARG A 179 4.73 1.35 -12.06
C ARG A 179 5.71 2.50 -11.77
N MET A 180 5.57 3.22 -10.65
CA MET A 180 6.53 4.24 -10.20
C MET A 180 7.61 3.70 -9.24
N GLY A 181 7.65 2.38 -9.02
CA GLY A 181 8.61 1.71 -8.14
C GLY A 181 8.23 1.70 -6.65
N ILE A 182 7.07 2.24 -6.28
CA ILE A 182 6.59 2.33 -4.88
C ILE A 182 6.48 0.95 -4.24
N GLY A 183 5.85 -0.03 -4.91
CA GLY A 183 5.72 -1.39 -4.37
C GLY A 183 7.07 -2.05 -4.07
N LYS A 184 8.04 -1.92 -4.99
CA LYS A 184 9.41 -2.42 -4.79
C LYS A 184 10.09 -1.73 -3.62
N LEU A 185 9.84 -0.43 -3.43
CA LEU A 185 10.36 0.32 -2.30
C LEU A 185 9.81 -0.22 -0.98
N ILE A 186 8.50 -0.46 -0.89
CA ILE A 186 7.83 -1.04 0.29
C ILE A 186 8.45 -2.40 0.63
N VAL A 187 8.50 -3.32 -0.33
CA VAL A 187 9.07 -4.67 -0.13
C VAL A 187 10.53 -4.60 0.31
N ASN A 188 11.36 -3.79 -0.36
CA ASN A 188 12.77 -3.65 0.01
C ASN A 188 12.94 -3.08 1.42
N ARG A 189 12.05 -2.18 1.87
CA ARG A 189 12.08 -1.63 3.24
C ARG A 189 11.70 -2.71 4.26
N ILE A 190 10.67 -3.51 3.97
CA ILE A 190 10.27 -4.64 4.82
C ILE A 190 11.42 -5.64 4.95
N VAL A 191 11.98 -6.09 3.83
CA VAL A 191 13.10 -7.06 3.80
C VAL A 191 14.29 -6.53 4.59
N ARG A 192 14.69 -5.26 4.39
CA ARG A 192 15.79 -4.66 5.15
C ARG A 192 15.56 -4.61 6.65
N LEU A 193 14.33 -4.32 7.09
CA LEU A 193 13.98 -4.32 8.51
C LEU A 193 14.05 -5.73 9.11
N LEU A 194 13.57 -6.74 8.38
CA LEU A 194 13.62 -8.14 8.82
C LEU A 194 15.05 -8.67 8.85
N THR A 195 15.84 -8.44 7.81
CA THR A 195 17.24 -8.92 7.76
C THR A 195 18.15 -8.21 8.77
N SER A 196 17.86 -6.96 9.13
CA SER A 196 18.57 -6.29 10.23
C SER A 196 18.33 -6.90 11.60
N ARG A 197 17.31 -7.76 11.72
CA ARG A 197 16.95 -8.54 12.92
C ARG A 197 17.39 -10.00 12.77
N ASP A 198 18.28 -10.30 11.82
CA ASP A 198 18.76 -11.64 11.49
C ASP A 198 17.67 -12.62 11.02
N ILE A 199 16.60 -12.11 10.41
CA ILE A 199 15.51 -12.91 9.85
C ILE A 199 15.65 -12.98 8.33
N TYR A 200 16.00 -14.16 7.83
CA TYR A 200 16.32 -14.38 6.41
C TYR A 200 15.32 -15.28 5.70
N ASP A 201 14.57 -16.11 6.43
CA ASP A 201 13.48 -16.90 5.88
C ASP A 201 12.21 -16.04 5.80
N ILE A 202 12.06 -15.36 4.65
CA ILE A 202 10.99 -14.39 4.41
C ILE A 202 10.12 -14.90 3.25
N ALA A 203 8.89 -15.30 3.57
CA ALA A 203 7.89 -15.67 2.58
C ALA A 203 7.07 -14.44 2.13
N ALA A 204 6.53 -14.52 0.92
CA ALA A 204 5.49 -13.61 0.45
C ALA A 204 4.39 -14.45 -0.21
N LEU A 205 3.16 -14.26 0.27
CA LEU A 205 2.00 -14.87 -0.38
C LEU A 205 1.54 -13.94 -1.51
N CYS A 206 1.52 -14.45 -2.74
CA CYS A 206 1.14 -13.66 -3.91
C CYS A 206 0.36 -14.51 -4.93
N PHE A 207 -0.39 -13.85 -5.79
CA PHE A 207 -1.00 -14.49 -6.96
C PHE A 207 0.06 -14.74 -8.05
N GLU A 208 -0.23 -15.64 -8.99
CA GLU A 208 0.73 -16.00 -10.04
C GLU A 208 1.12 -14.82 -10.94
N ASP A 209 0.20 -13.89 -11.19
CA ASP A 209 0.44 -12.67 -11.98
C ASP A 209 1.34 -11.65 -11.26
N GLU A 210 1.43 -11.72 -9.93
CA GLU A 210 2.33 -10.90 -9.11
C GLU A 210 3.74 -11.50 -8.98
N ARG A 211 3.93 -12.76 -9.35
CA ARG A 211 5.22 -13.46 -9.25
C ARG A 211 6.38 -12.74 -9.96
N PRO A 212 6.21 -12.15 -11.18
CA PRO A 212 7.26 -11.34 -11.80
C PRO A 212 7.69 -10.12 -10.97
N PHE A 213 6.74 -9.50 -10.25
CA PHE A 213 7.02 -8.36 -9.37
C PHE A 213 7.87 -8.79 -8.16
N PHE A 214 7.50 -9.89 -7.49
CA PHE A 214 8.28 -10.40 -6.35
C PHE A 214 9.65 -10.92 -6.78
N LYS A 215 9.77 -11.55 -7.95
CA LYS A 215 11.07 -11.89 -8.56
C LYS A 215 11.95 -10.65 -8.76
N ALA A 216 11.37 -9.54 -9.24
CA ALA A 216 12.10 -8.27 -9.36
C ALA A 216 12.50 -7.63 -8.02
N CYS A 217 11.92 -8.08 -6.90
CA CYS A 217 12.28 -7.72 -5.53
C CYS A 217 13.28 -8.68 -4.87
N GLY A 218 13.71 -9.74 -5.58
CA GLY A 218 14.68 -10.72 -5.09
C GLY A 218 14.08 -11.99 -4.48
N PHE A 219 12.76 -12.15 -4.54
CA PHE A 219 12.11 -13.40 -4.13
C PHE A 219 12.29 -14.48 -5.21
N GLY A 220 12.42 -15.72 -4.78
CA GLY A 220 12.53 -16.89 -5.63
C GLY A 220 11.33 -17.82 -5.48
N ASP A 221 11.34 -18.88 -6.28
CA ASP A 221 10.38 -19.97 -6.10
C ASP A 221 10.71 -20.74 -4.80
N ASP A 222 9.71 -21.33 -4.17
CA ASP A 222 9.92 -22.15 -2.97
C ASP A 222 10.84 -23.34 -3.31
N ARG A 223 11.98 -23.39 -2.62
CA ARG A 223 13.00 -24.42 -2.80
C ARG A 223 12.54 -25.78 -2.30
N MET A 224 11.57 -25.82 -1.39
CA MET A 224 11.01 -27.05 -0.83
C MET A 224 9.83 -27.59 -1.65
N GLY A 225 9.28 -26.80 -2.59
CA GLY A 225 8.10 -27.19 -3.36
C GLY A 225 6.85 -27.37 -2.48
N SER A 226 6.73 -26.58 -1.41
CA SER A 226 5.61 -26.62 -0.47
C SER A 226 4.31 -26.17 -1.14
N THR A 227 3.20 -26.73 -0.67
CA THR A 227 1.86 -26.34 -1.12
C THR A 227 1.22 -25.43 -0.08
N THR A 228 0.74 -24.25 -0.48
CA THR A 228 -0.06 -23.39 0.39
C THR A 228 -1.42 -24.04 0.60
N MET A 229 -1.80 -24.30 1.86
CA MET A 229 -3.09 -24.88 2.22
C MET A 229 -3.91 -23.88 3.03
N MET A 230 -5.22 -23.82 2.77
CA MET A 230 -6.12 -22.90 3.44
C MET A 230 -7.21 -23.64 4.21
N PHE A 231 -7.35 -23.28 5.49
CA PHE A 231 -8.45 -23.75 6.30
C PHE A 231 -9.68 -22.87 6.09
N THR A 232 -10.74 -23.45 5.56
CA THR A 232 -12.05 -22.82 5.46
C THR A 232 -12.96 -23.47 6.50
N LYS A 233 -13.46 -22.68 7.44
CA LYS A 233 -14.49 -23.16 8.36
C LYS A 233 -15.81 -23.25 7.58
N SER A 234 -16.31 -24.47 7.32
CA SER A 234 -17.66 -24.64 6.78
C SER A 234 -18.68 -24.11 7.81
N LEU A 235 -19.63 -23.32 7.35
CA LEU A 235 -20.77 -22.84 8.15
C LEU A 235 -21.97 -23.79 8.07
N GLU A 236 -21.71 -25.08 7.79
CA GLU A 236 -22.74 -26.12 7.82
C GLU A 236 -22.69 -26.85 9.18
N ALA A 237 -23.73 -26.61 9.98
CA ALA A 237 -24.16 -27.43 11.11
C ALA A 237 -25.70 -27.47 11.09
#